data_AF-A0A6I2U0W5-F1
#
_entry.id   AF-A0A6I2U0W5-F1
#
_cell.length_a   1.000
_cell.length_b   1.000
_cell.length_c   1.000
_cell.angle_alpha   90.00
_cell.angle_beta   90.00
_cell.angle_gamma   90.00
#
_symmetry.space_group_name_H-M   'P 1'
#
loop_
_entity.id
_entity.type
_entity.pdbx_description
1 polymer ?
#
loop_
_entity_poly.entity_id
_entity_poly.type
_entity_poly.pdbx_seq_one_letter_code
_entity_poly.pdbx_strand_id
1 'polypeptide(L)'
;MTYDINTIYTKYKQLTKKQRQQLLAALLSQGINIVKIEAYEYADAPGIKHLFFYFAEDSKKAIPYFMLDSQVWEKILQAIHISSS
;
A
#
# COMPACT_ATOMS: atom_id res chain seq x y z
N MET A 1 5.97 -13.71 2.66
CA MET A 1 4.59 -14.13 3.07
C MET A 1 3.62 -13.68 2.00
N THR A 2 2.74 -14.56 1.50
CA THR A 2 1.74 -14.19 0.49
C THR A 2 0.42 -13.83 1.17
N TYR A 3 0.18 -12.55 1.42
CA TYR A 3 -1.14 -12.08 1.84
C TYR A 3 -2.00 -11.80 0.61
N ASP A 4 -3.27 -12.20 0.65
CA ASP A 4 -4.20 -11.84 -0.41
C ASP A 4 -4.56 -10.33 -0.34
N ILE A 5 -5.01 -9.78 -1.47
CA ILE A 5 -5.29 -8.34 -1.59
C ILE A 5 -6.40 -7.87 -0.64
N ASN A 6 -7.38 -8.73 -0.28
CA ASN A 6 -8.44 -8.34 0.65
C ASN A 6 -7.90 -8.14 2.06
N THR A 7 -7.03 -9.03 2.51
CA THR A 7 -6.40 -8.94 3.83
C THR A 7 -5.59 -7.66 3.95
N ILE A 8 -4.79 -7.34 2.94
CA ILE A 8 -3.91 -6.17 2.96
C ILE A 8 -4.68 -4.86 2.82
N TYR A 9 -5.68 -4.83 1.93
CA TYR A 9 -6.58 -3.69 1.81
C TYR A 9 -7.25 -3.38 3.13
N THR A 10 -7.79 -4.39 3.80
CA THR A 10 -8.49 -4.24 5.08
C THR A 10 -7.55 -3.73 6.17
N LYS A 11 -6.37 -4.34 6.30
CA LYS A 11 -5.35 -3.90 7.26
C LYS A 11 -4.94 -2.45 7.03
N TYR A 12 -4.66 -2.07 5.78
CA TYR A 12 -4.30 -0.69 5.45
C TYR A 12 -5.44 0.31 5.76
N LYS A 13 -6.69 -0.03 5.44
CA LYS A 13 -7.86 0.80 5.74
C LYS A 13 -8.05 1.03 7.24
N GLN A 14 -7.72 0.04 8.08
CA GLN A 14 -7.80 0.12 9.54
C GLN A 14 -6.68 0.99 10.16
N LEU A 15 -5.59 1.26 9.45
CA LEU A 15 -4.52 2.12 9.96
C LEU A 15 -5.01 3.55 10.21
N THR A 16 -4.68 4.08 11.38
CA THR A 16 -4.85 5.50 11.71
C THR A 16 -3.94 6.38 10.86
N LYS A 17 -4.23 7.69 10.80
CA LYS A 17 -3.38 8.67 10.10
C LYS A 17 -1.91 8.60 10.57
N LYS A 18 -1.68 8.44 11.88
CA LYS A 18 -0.34 8.32 12.46
C LYS A 18 0.37 7.04 12.01
N GLN A 19 -0.32 5.89 12.06
CA GLN A 19 0.24 4.62 11.57
C GLN A 19 0.56 4.67 10.08
N ARG A 20 -0.27 5.33 9.26
CA ARG A 20 0.03 5.54 7.84
C ARG A 20 1.27 6.39 7.62
N GLN A 21 1.47 7.45 8.41
CA GLN A 21 2.71 8.25 8.34
C GLN A 21 3.94 7.42 8.72
N GLN A 22 3.83 6.60 9.77
CA GLN A 22 4.92 5.68 10.19
C GLN A 22 5.21 4.62 9.13
N LEU A 23 4.18 4.07 8.49
CA LEU A 23 4.30 3.15 7.36
C LEU A 23 5.10 3.79 6.22
N LEU A 24 4.75 5.00 5.80
CA LEU A 24 5.46 5.70 4.72
C LEU A 24 6.92 5.98 5.10
N ALA A 25 7.18 6.39 6.35
CA ALA A 25 8.55 6.59 6.83
C ALA A 25 9.37 5.28 6.84
N ALA A 26 8.76 4.17 7.23
CA ALA A 26 9.40 2.85 7.23
C ALA A 26 9.66 2.31 5.82
N LEU A 27 8.83 2.66 4.84
CA LEU A 27 9.07 2.34 3.43
C LEU A 27 10.21 3.19 2.86
N LEU A 28 10.24 4.48 3.20
CA LEU A 28 11.31 5.39 2.80
C LEU A 28 12.68 4.95 3.33
N SER A 29 12.77 4.50 4.59
CA SER A 29 14.03 3.99 5.16
C SER A 29 14.53 2.72 4.48
N GLN A 30 13.65 1.98 3.81
CA GLN A 30 13.98 0.81 2.98
C GLN A 30 14.30 1.16 1.52
N GLY A 31 14.33 2.46 1.18
CA GLY A 31 14.58 2.95 -0.18
C GLY A 31 13.34 3.01 -1.07
N ILE A 32 12.14 2.78 -0.53
CA ILE A 32 10.88 2.81 -1.28
C ILE A 32 10.16 4.14 -1.00
N ASN A 33 10.38 5.12 -1.86
CA ASN A 33 9.87 6.47 -1.67
C ASN A 33 8.41 6.63 -2.15
N ILE A 34 7.47 6.06 -1.40
CA ILE A 34 6.02 6.21 -1.61
C ILE A 34 5.52 7.40 -0.77
N VAL A 35 4.78 8.31 -1.40
CA VAL A 35 4.22 9.51 -0.75
C VAL A 35 2.75 9.36 -0.40
N LYS A 36 2.04 8.44 -1.06
CA LYS A 36 0.62 8.16 -0.81
C LYS A 36 0.29 6.73 -1.20
N ILE A 37 -0.57 6.12 -0.39
CA ILE A 37 -1.21 4.84 -0.70
C ILE A 37 -2.72 5.08 -0.70
N GLU A 38 -3.39 4.69 -1.77
CA GLU A 38 -4.83 4.83 -1.94
C GLU A 38 -5.50 3.47 -2.03
N ALA A 39 -6.47 3.27 -1.15
CA ALA A 39 -7.33 2.08 -1.13
C ALA A 39 -8.61 2.40 -1.89
N TYR A 40 -8.79 1.72 -3.01
CA TYR A 40 -9.88 1.96 -3.94
C TYR A 40 -10.73 0.70 -4.14
N GLU A 41 -12.05 0.90 -4.22
CA GLU A 41 -13.03 -0.12 -4.57
C GLU A 41 -13.92 0.43 -5.68
N TYR A 42 -14.09 -0.33 -6.76
CA TYR A 42 -14.87 0.11 -7.92
C TYR A 42 -16.36 0.11 -7.59
N ALA A 43 -17.02 1.27 -7.78
CA ALA A 43 -18.46 1.40 -7.54
C ALA A 43 -19.29 0.44 -8.41
N ASP A 44 -18.87 0.23 -9.65
CA ASP A 44 -19.54 -0.64 -10.63
C ASP A 44 -19.22 -2.12 -10.44
N ALA A 45 -18.23 -2.45 -9.59
CA ALA A 45 -17.85 -3.82 -9.26
C ALA A 45 -17.50 -3.97 -7.77
N PRO A 46 -18.53 -3.95 -6.89
CA PRO A 46 -18.35 -4.15 -5.45
C PRO A 46 -17.59 -5.44 -5.15
N GLY A 47 -16.62 -5.38 -4.25
CA GLY A 47 -15.75 -6.51 -3.91
C GLY A 47 -14.42 -6.57 -4.67
N ILE A 48 -14.24 -5.80 -5.76
CA ILE A 48 -12.95 -5.66 -6.43
C ILE A 48 -12.13 -4.55 -5.75
N LYS A 49 -11.09 -4.95 -5.01
CA LYS A 49 -10.25 -4.05 -4.21
C LYS A 49 -8.88 -3.84 -4.83
N HIS A 50 -8.43 -2.59 -4.86
CA HIS A 50 -7.12 -2.20 -5.34
C HIS A 50 -6.40 -1.30 -4.35
N LEU A 51 -5.07 -1.39 -4.38
CA LEU A 51 -4.16 -0.44 -3.78
C LEU A 51 -3.36 0.24 -4.87
N PHE A 52 -3.39 1.57 -4.86
CA PHE A 52 -2.58 2.42 -5.71
C PHE A 52 -1.48 3.08 -4.90
N PHE A 53 -0.29 3.14 -5.51
CA PHE A 53 0.91 3.68 -4.91
C PHE A 53 1.37 4.88 -5.73
N TYR A 54 1.66 5.98 -5.05
CA TYR A 54 2.19 7.20 -5.65
C TYR A 54 3.62 7.35 -5.15
N PHE A 55 4.57 7.28 -6.08
CA PHE A 55 5.99 7.43 -5.77
C PHE A 55 6.39 8.91 -5.82
N ALA A 56 7.40 9.30 -5.06
CA ALA A 56 7.85 10.69 -5.03
C ALA A 56 8.34 11.19 -6.39
N GLU A 57 8.92 10.30 -7.20
CA GLU A 57 9.44 10.59 -8.55
C GLU A 57 8.33 11.04 -9.51
N ASP A 58 7.12 10.48 -9.37
CA ASP A 58 5.93 10.88 -10.12
C ASP A 58 4.67 10.72 -9.26
N SER A 59 4.44 11.71 -8.40
CA SER A 59 3.35 11.68 -7.41
C SER A 59 1.95 11.85 -8.00
N LYS A 60 1.83 12.08 -9.32
CA LYS A 60 0.56 12.15 -10.03
C LYS A 60 0.15 10.80 -10.61
N LYS A 61 1.12 9.90 -10.81
CA LYS A 61 0.88 8.57 -11.37
C LYS A 61 0.47 7.58 -10.28
N ALA A 62 -0.73 7.04 -10.43
CA ALA A 62 -1.22 5.94 -9.61
C ALA A 62 -0.69 4.62 -10.18
N ILE A 63 0.17 3.92 -9.43
CA ILE A 63 0.69 2.61 -9.82
C ILE A 63 -0.09 1.53 -9.06
N PRO A 64 -0.83 0.62 -9.73
CA PRO A 64 -1.54 -0.45 -9.05
C PRO A 64 -0.57 -1.52 -8.53
N TYR A 65 -0.93 -2.18 -7.43
CA TYR A 65 -0.07 -3.16 -6.76
C TYR A 65 0.50 -4.27 -7.68
N PHE A 66 -0.29 -4.75 -8.64
CA PHE A 66 0.11 -5.83 -9.55
C PHE A 66 1.13 -5.39 -10.63
N MET A 67 1.39 -4.09 -10.76
CA MET A 67 2.44 -3.53 -11.63
C MET A 67 3.75 -3.29 -10.87
N LEU A 68 3.79 -3.50 -9.55
CA LEU A 68 5.00 -3.35 -8.77
C LEU A 68 5.93 -4.54 -8.98
N ASP A 69 7.23 -4.29 -8.84
CA ASP A 69 8.21 -5.36 -8.68
C ASP A 69 7.87 -6.22 -7.44
N SER A 70 8.07 -7.53 -7.54
CA SER A 70 7.68 -8.48 -6.49
C SER A 70 8.39 -8.23 -5.16
N GLN A 71 9.65 -7.78 -5.18
CA GLN A 71 10.41 -7.46 -3.97
C GLN A 71 9.90 -6.18 -3.32
N VAL A 72 9.57 -5.17 -4.13
CA VAL A 72 8.95 -3.92 -3.64
C VAL A 72 7.59 -4.24 -3.01
N TRP A 73 6.79 -5.07 -3.67
CA TRP A 73 5.51 -5.49 -3.16
C TRP A 73 5.63 -6.24 -1.84
N GLU A 74 6.55 -7.20 -1.72
CA GLU A 74 6.75 -7.93 -0.46
C GLU A 74 7.16 -7.01 0.71
N LYS A 75 8.02 -6.02 0.48
CA LYS A 75 8.38 -5.03 1.51
C LYS A 75 7.17 -4.20 1.95
N ILE A 76 6.30 -3.81 1.02
CA ILE A 76 5.05 -3.10 1.33
C ILE A 76 4.11 -3.97 2.15
N LEU A 77 3.95 -5.24 1.78
CA LEU A 77 3.15 -6.21 2.51
C LEU A 77 3.60 -6.34 3.96
N GLN A 78 4.91 -6.52 4.18
CA GLN A 78 5.50 -6.62 5.51
C GLN A 78 5.29 -5.34 6.32
N ALA A 79 5.52 -4.17 5.70
CA ALA A 79 5.37 -2.89 6.38
C ALA A 79 3.91 -2.62 6.80
N ILE A 80 2.92 -2.94 5.95
CA ILE A 80 1.50 -2.84 6.28
C ILE A 80 1.14 -3.80 7.41
N HIS A 81 1.66 -5.03 7.37
CA HIS A 81 1.41 -6.02 8.42
C HIS A 81 1.89 -5.51 9.78
N ILE A 82 3.15 -5.07 9.88
CA ILE A 82 3.77 -4.54 11.11
C ILE A 82 3.02 -3.30 11.62
N SER A 83 2.59 -2.41 10.72
CA SER A 83 1.87 -1.19 11.10
C SER A 83 0.46 -1.45 11.66
N SER A 84 -0.10 -2.63 11.38
CA SER A 84 -1.44 -3.06 11.79
C SER A 84 -1.46 -3.93 13.06
N SER A 85 -0.28 -4.27 13.59
CA SER A 85 -0.09 -5.02 14.83
C SER A 85 0.02 -4.08 16.03
#